data_AF-A0A352N180-F1
#
_entry.id   AF-A0A352N180-F1
#
_cell.length_a   1.000
_cell.length_b   1.000
_cell.length_c   1.000
_cell.angle_alpha   90.00
_cell.angle_beta   90.00
_cell.angle_gamma   90.00
#
_symmetry.space_group_name_H-M   'P 1'
#
loop_
_entity.id
_entity.type
_entity.pdbx_description
1 polymer ?
#
loop_
_entity_poly.entity_id
_entity_poly.type
_entity_poly.pdbx_seq_one_letter_code
_entity_poly.pdbx_strand_id
1 'polypeptide(L)'
;MGILSGAFNSIQKWPLPVLEDEIGELTGKQKEFVRVVEAIDLGKYIWEFRWNGVGRKRKSRLSLLKAFAAKSVFGYQNTKMMIENVKGNPTIMRLCGWERECDVPSEPTFSRAFEEFAKSELPQKIHEGIVRKYLGEKLIGHISRDSTAIDAREKALKKGEASKRGLQERKGEEGREKTCRGEEAGTAAVPHSGRKSVRPAKAV
;
A
#
# COMPACT_ATOMS: atom_id res chain seq x y z
N MET A 1 10.48 34.33 -6.70
CA MET A 1 9.36 33.73 -5.94
C MET A 1 8.30 33.30 -6.95
N GLY A 2 7.72 32.10 -6.82
CA GLY A 2 6.81 31.56 -7.84
C GLY A 2 6.46 30.08 -7.64
N ILE A 3 6.31 29.66 -6.38
CA ILE A 3 6.16 28.25 -5.94
C ILE A 3 4.68 27.96 -5.59
N LEU A 4 3.75 28.68 -6.25
CA LEU A 4 2.32 28.66 -5.90
C LEU A 4 1.41 28.62 -7.13
N SER A 5 1.87 29.05 -8.32
CA SER A 5 1.02 29.16 -9.51
C SER A 5 0.56 27.81 -10.07
N GLY A 6 1.36 26.75 -9.95
CA GLY A 6 0.99 25.38 -10.36
C GLY A 6 0.21 24.60 -9.29
N ALA A 7 0.39 24.95 -8.01
CA ALA A 7 -0.20 24.25 -6.89
C ALA A 7 -1.70 24.52 -6.71
N PHE A 8 -2.25 25.62 -7.22
CA PHE A 8 -3.65 26.00 -7.05
C PHE A 8 -4.47 25.93 -8.34
N ASN A 9 -5.63 25.27 -8.28
CA ASN A 9 -6.56 25.18 -9.42
C ASN A 9 -7.66 26.28 -9.39
N SER A 10 -7.73 27.04 -8.30
CA SER A 10 -8.80 28.00 -8.00
C SER A 10 -8.36 29.48 -8.15
N ILE A 11 -7.11 29.75 -8.52
CA ILE A 11 -6.54 31.11 -8.66
C ILE A 11 -7.41 32.03 -9.53
N GLN A 12 -8.16 31.50 -10.50
CA GLN A 12 -9.05 32.29 -11.38
C GLN A 12 -10.14 33.11 -10.66
N LYS A 13 -10.27 33.03 -9.33
CA LYS A 13 -11.16 33.88 -8.52
C LYS A 13 -10.45 34.93 -7.64
N TRP A 14 -9.15 34.82 -7.41
CA TRP A 14 -8.45 35.62 -6.38
C TRP A 14 -7.16 36.24 -6.94
N PRO A 15 -6.90 37.54 -6.70
CA PRO A 15 -5.59 38.14 -6.94
C PRO A 15 -4.55 37.42 -6.07
N LEU A 16 -3.45 37.00 -6.67
CA LEU A 16 -2.37 36.27 -5.99
C LEU A 16 -1.88 36.93 -4.68
N PRO A 17 -1.73 38.28 -4.56
CA PRO A 17 -1.26 38.91 -3.33
C PRO A 17 -2.14 38.60 -2.12
N VAL A 18 -3.47 38.75 -2.24
CA VAL A 18 -4.39 38.53 -1.11
C VAL A 18 -4.46 37.04 -0.73
N LEU A 19 -4.19 36.15 -1.68
CA LEU A 19 -4.10 34.71 -1.41
C LEU A 19 -2.82 34.36 -0.63
N GLU A 20 -1.70 35.02 -0.92
CA GLU A 20 -0.45 34.87 -0.16
C GLU A 20 -0.61 35.41 1.28
N ASP A 21 -1.24 36.58 1.44
CA ASP A 21 -1.56 37.17 2.74
C ASP A 21 -2.45 36.26 3.60
N GLU A 22 -3.51 35.67 3.04
CA GLU A 22 -4.42 34.79 3.80
C GLU A 22 -3.88 33.36 4.02
N ILE A 23 -2.93 32.89 3.20
CA ILE A 23 -2.28 31.59 3.41
C ILE A 23 -1.28 31.65 4.57
N GLY A 24 -0.64 32.81 4.75
CA GLY A 24 0.39 33.04 5.75
C GLY A 24 1.65 32.20 5.52
N GLU A 25 2.48 32.06 6.54
CA GLU A 25 3.69 31.26 6.43
C GLU A 25 3.40 29.76 6.36
N LEU A 26 3.61 29.16 5.18
CA LEU A 26 3.51 27.71 5.02
C LEU A 26 4.52 26.97 5.92
N THR A 27 4.03 26.02 6.69
CA THR A 27 4.83 25.09 7.49
C THR A 27 5.73 24.22 6.60
N GLY A 28 6.79 23.63 7.18
CA GLY A 28 7.74 22.79 6.42
C GLY A 28 7.08 21.66 5.61
N LYS A 29 6.11 20.95 6.20
CA LYS A 29 5.33 19.90 5.51
C LYS A 29 4.37 20.42 4.45
N GLN A 30 3.78 21.61 4.64
CA GLN A 30 2.96 22.23 3.58
C GLN A 30 3.82 22.68 2.39
N LYS A 31 5.01 23.23 2.64
CA LYS A 31 6.01 23.54 1.60
C LYS A 31 6.47 22.28 0.85
N GLU A 32 6.62 21.16 1.56
CA GLU A 32 6.91 19.85 0.94
C GLU A 32 5.75 19.36 0.05
N PHE A 33 4.51 19.41 0.54
CA PHE A 33 3.33 19.05 -0.24
C PHE A 33 3.22 19.86 -1.54
N VAL A 34 3.44 21.18 -1.47
CA VAL A 34 3.48 22.06 -2.65
C VAL A 34 4.53 21.57 -3.66
N ARG A 35 5.78 21.36 -3.23
CA ARG A 35 6.86 20.87 -4.10
C ARG A 35 6.51 19.52 -4.76
N VAL A 36 5.87 18.62 -4.04
CA VAL A 36 5.41 17.31 -4.58
C VAL A 36 4.34 17.52 -5.65
N VAL A 37 3.32 18.32 -5.39
CA VAL A 37 2.24 18.61 -6.35
C VAL A 37 2.77 19.27 -7.63
N GLU A 38 3.71 20.20 -7.52
CA GLU A 38 4.36 20.89 -8.65
C GLU A 38 5.30 19.98 -9.43
N ALA A 39 6.11 19.15 -8.75
CA ALA A 39 7.02 18.23 -9.40
C ALA A 39 6.29 17.20 -10.28
N ILE A 40 5.13 16.73 -9.81
CA ILE A 40 4.27 15.75 -10.50
C ILE A 40 3.49 16.38 -11.66
N ASP A 41 3.00 17.61 -11.49
CA ASP A 41 2.03 18.25 -12.39
C ASP A 41 0.77 17.37 -12.59
N LEU A 42 0.02 17.20 -11.50
CA LEU A 42 -1.19 16.38 -11.41
C LEU A 42 -2.28 16.75 -12.44
N GLY A 43 -2.22 17.95 -13.03
CA GLY A 43 -3.18 18.40 -14.05
C GLY A 43 -3.13 17.56 -15.33
N LYS A 44 -1.95 17.07 -15.72
CA LYS A 44 -1.74 16.26 -16.93
C LYS A 44 -2.52 14.94 -16.92
N TYR A 45 -2.61 14.30 -15.76
CA TYR A 45 -3.22 12.97 -15.62
C TYR A 45 -4.74 13.02 -15.38
N ILE A 46 -5.35 14.21 -15.27
CA ILE A 46 -6.77 14.32 -14.90
C ILE A 46 -7.75 14.30 -16.09
N TRP A 47 -7.23 14.28 -17.33
CA TRP A 47 -8.07 14.35 -18.54
C TRP A 47 -9.09 13.20 -18.61
N GLU A 48 -8.65 11.97 -18.33
CA GLU A 48 -9.48 10.75 -18.32
C GLU A 48 -10.68 10.84 -17.34
N PHE A 49 -10.55 11.64 -16.26
CA PHE A 49 -11.57 11.75 -15.20
C PHE A 49 -12.43 13.02 -15.31
N ARG A 50 -12.41 13.71 -16.46
CA ARG A 50 -13.28 14.87 -16.70
C ARG A 50 -14.75 14.44 -16.78
N TRP A 51 -15.62 15.30 -16.27
CA TRP A 51 -17.06 15.07 -16.31
C TRP A 51 -17.62 15.43 -17.69
N ASN A 52 -18.02 14.40 -18.44
CA ASN A 52 -18.54 14.53 -19.82
C ASN A 52 -20.04 14.15 -19.91
N GLY A 53 -20.77 14.15 -18.79
CA GLY A 53 -22.18 13.73 -18.72
C GLY A 53 -23.17 14.89 -18.57
N VAL A 54 -24.45 14.61 -18.83
CA VAL A 54 -25.57 15.54 -18.55
C VAL A 54 -25.96 15.43 -17.08
N GLY A 55 -26.31 16.56 -16.45
CA GLY A 55 -26.78 16.62 -15.06
C GLY A 55 -25.76 17.18 -14.06
N ARG A 56 -25.88 16.80 -12.78
CA ARG A 56 -25.09 17.38 -11.69
C ARG A 56 -23.61 17.01 -11.82
N LYS A 57 -22.76 18.00 -12.11
CA LYS A 57 -21.29 17.88 -12.19
C LYS A 57 -20.71 17.18 -10.96
N ARG A 58 -19.88 16.15 -11.18
CA ARG A 58 -19.11 15.47 -10.12
C ARG A 58 -18.18 16.45 -9.40
N LYS A 59 -17.88 16.20 -8.11
CA LYS A 59 -16.84 16.92 -7.35
C LYS A 59 -15.49 16.78 -8.08
N SER A 60 -14.67 17.85 -8.01
CA SER A 60 -13.38 17.96 -8.72
C SER A 60 -12.46 16.77 -8.43
N ARG A 61 -12.15 15.98 -9.48
CA ARG A 61 -11.20 14.87 -9.36
C ARG A 61 -9.77 15.34 -9.14
N LEU A 62 -9.40 16.51 -9.67
CA LEU A 62 -8.09 17.11 -9.43
C LEU A 62 -7.88 17.48 -7.95
N SER A 63 -8.92 17.98 -7.28
CA SER A 63 -8.88 18.30 -5.84
C SER A 63 -8.83 17.04 -4.98
N LEU A 64 -9.59 16.01 -5.35
CA LEU A 64 -9.55 14.70 -4.71
C LEU A 64 -8.19 14.01 -4.87
N LEU A 65 -7.53 14.17 -6.02
CA LEU A 65 -6.17 13.67 -6.28
C LEU A 65 -5.10 14.45 -5.49
N LYS A 66 -5.25 15.77 -5.35
CA LYS A 66 -4.40 16.59 -4.45
C LYS A 66 -4.54 16.14 -2.99
N ALA A 67 -5.75 15.86 -2.53
CA ALA A 67 -5.97 15.30 -1.20
C ALA A 67 -5.40 13.87 -1.05
N PHE A 68 -5.43 13.04 -2.10
CA PHE A 68 -4.75 11.74 -2.10
C PHE A 68 -3.23 11.89 -1.93
N ALA A 69 -2.60 12.83 -2.65
CA ALA A 69 -1.19 13.16 -2.45
C ALA A 69 -0.92 13.72 -1.03
N ALA A 70 -1.83 14.52 -0.49
CA ALA A 70 -1.74 15.03 0.88
C ALA A 70 -1.79 13.87 1.90
N LYS A 71 -2.61 12.84 1.67
CA LYS A 71 -2.63 11.60 2.48
C LYS A 71 -1.23 11.02 2.64
N SER A 72 -0.49 10.89 1.55
CA SER A 72 0.87 10.35 1.53
C SER A 72 1.89 11.29 2.18
N VAL A 73 1.89 12.59 1.87
CA VAL A 73 2.89 13.55 2.38
C VAL A 73 2.72 13.83 3.88
N PHE A 74 1.49 13.97 4.36
CA PHE A 74 1.24 14.22 5.79
C PHE A 74 1.20 12.95 6.64
N GLY A 75 1.11 11.76 6.03
CA GLY A 75 1.12 10.47 6.71
C GLY A 75 -0.23 10.06 7.33
N TYR A 76 -1.35 10.53 6.79
CA TYR A 76 -2.68 10.22 7.31
C TYR A 76 -3.04 8.75 7.02
N GLN A 77 -3.20 7.94 8.07
CA GLN A 77 -3.50 6.50 7.90
C GLN A 77 -4.88 6.27 7.26
N ASN A 78 -5.91 6.92 7.82
CA ASN A 78 -7.31 6.72 7.45
C ASN A 78 -7.87 7.88 6.62
N THR A 79 -8.81 7.58 5.72
CA THR A 79 -9.48 8.59 4.89
C THR A 79 -10.33 9.55 5.75
N LYS A 80 -10.95 9.08 6.83
CA LYS A 80 -11.64 9.92 7.82
C LYS A 80 -10.71 10.97 8.44
N MET A 81 -9.60 10.53 9.03
CA MET A 81 -8.60 11.42 9.62
C MET A 81 -8.07 12.44 8.61
N MET A 82 -7.82 12.03 7.36
CA MET A 82 -7.45 12.97 6.29
C MET A 82 -8.54 14.02 6.05
N ILE A 83 -9.82 13.64 5.96
CA ILE A 83 -10.93 14.59 5.75
C ILE A 83 -11.08 15.55 6.94
N GLU A 84 -10.97 15.05 8.17
CA GLU A 84 -11.02 15.85 9.40
C GLU A 84 -9.85 16.86 9.45
N ASN A 85 -8.63 16.42 9.14
CA ASN A 85 -7.46 17.30 9.08
C ASN A 85 -7.54 18.34 7.95
N VAL A 86 -8.07 17.96 6.78
CA VAL A 86 -8.30 18.88 5.67
C VAL A 86 -9.34 19.93 6.03
N LYS A 87 -10.41 19.58 6.75
CA LYS A 87 -11.41 20.56 7.22
C LYS A 87 -10.87 21.46 8.32
N GLY A 88 -10.18 20.90 9.30
CA GLY A 88 -9.60 21.66 10.43
C GLY A 88 -8.41 22.55 10.06
N ASN A 89 -7.87 22.47 8.84
CA ASN A 89 -6.77 23.31 8.39
C ASN A 89 -7.10 24.03 7.06
N PRO A 90 -7.46 25.33 7.10
CA PRO A 90 -7.88 26.06 5.90
C PRO A 90 -6.78 26.14 4.85
N THR A 91 -5.50 26.20 5.25
CA THR A 91 -4.36 26.23 4.33
C THR A 91 -4.27 24.93 3.51
N ILE A 92 -4.36 23.76 4.14
CA ILE A 92 -4.34 22.46 3.43
C ILE A 92 -5.59 22.30 2.54
N MET A 93 -6.75 22.76 3.01
CA MET A 93 -7.99 22.78 2.23
C MET A 93 -7.84 23.59 0.93
N ARG A 94 -7.30 24.81 1.04
CA ARG A 94 -7.04 25.72 -0.08
C ARG A 94 -5.99 25.17 -1.04
N LEU A 95 -4.91 24.57 -0.53
CA LEU A 95 -3.89 23.87 -1.32
C LEU A 95 -4.45 22.68 -2.11
N CYS A 96 -5.46 21.98 -1.59
CA CYS A 96 -6.19 20.96 -2.34
C CYS A 96 -7.19 21.55 -3.37
N GLY A 97 -7.47 22.85 -3.29
CA GLY A 97 -8.41 23.55 -4.17
C GLY A 97 -9.86 23.56 -3.67
N TRP A 98 -10.07 23.60 -2.35
CA TRP A 98 -11.37 23.85 -1.71
C TRP A 98 -11.32 25.18 -0.94
N GLU A 99 -12.37 26.00 -1.06
CA GLU A 99 -12.45 27.32 -0.42
C GLU A 99 -13.10 27.24 0.97
N ARG A 100 -14.11 26.38 1.14
CA ARG A 100 -14.84 26.18 2.40
C ARG A 100 -14.94 24.70 2.78
N GLU A 101 -15.15 24.42 4.06
CA GLU A 101 -15.33 23.06 4.57
C GLU A 101 -16.51 22.30 3.94
N CYS A 102 -17.55 23.02 3.51
CA CYS A 102 -18.71 22.45 2.80
C CYS A 102 -18.41 22.06 1.34
N ASP A 103 -17.31 22.56 0.76
CA ASP A 103 -16.85 22.15 -0.56
C ASP A 103 -16.14 20.77 -0.50
N VAL A 104 -15.54 20.43 0.65
CA VAL A 104 -14.88 19.14 0.92
C VAL A 104 -15.90 17.99 0.83
N PRO A 105 -15.71 16.99 -0.06
CA PRO A 105 -16.65 15.90 -0.23
C PRO A 105 -16.80 14.98 1.00
N SER A 106 -17.89 14.22 1.05
CA SER A 106 -18.07 13.15 2.03
C SER A 106 -17.15 11.96 1.76
N GLU A 107 -16.84 11.18 2.80
CA GLU A 107 -15.97 9.98 2.71
C GLU A 107 -16.38 9.00 1.58
N PRO A 108 -17.67 8.65 1.36
CA PRO A 108 -18.04 7.78 0.24
C PRO A 108 -17.68 8.36 -1.14
N THR A 109 -17.61 9.68 -1.26
CA THR A 109 -17.15 10.35 -2.49
C THR A 109 -15.65 10.20 -2.69
N PHE A 110 -14.86 10.27 -1.61
CA PHE A 110 -13.43 10.00 -1.64
C PHE A 110 -13.16 8.53 -2.00
N SER A 111 -13.80 7.57 -1.32
CA SER A 111 -13.61 6.14 -1.59
C SER A 111 -13.90 5.77 -3.05
N ARG A 112 -15.04 6.22 -3.59
CA ARG A 112 -15.39 6.04 -5.02
C ARG A 112 -14.40 6.70 -5.98
N ALA A 113 -13.76 7.81 -5.59
CA ALA A 113 -12.76 8.46 -6.42
C ALA A 113 -11.41 7.73 -6.38
N PHE A 114 -10.98 7.27 -5.21
CA PHE A 114 -9.74 6.50 -5.05
C PHE A 114 -9.83 5.12 -5.70
N GLU A 115 -10.99 4.48 -5.65
CA GLU A 115 -11.27 3.24 -6.39
C GLU A 115 -11.15 3.44 -7.90
N GLU A 116 -11.69 4.55 -8.44
CA GLU A 116 -11.58 4.92 -9.85
C GLU A 116 -10.13 5.18 -10.26
N PHE A 117 -9.35 5.89 -9.42
CA PHE A 117 -7.91 6.12 -9.62
C PHE A 117 -7.09 4.83 -9.59
N ALA A 118 -7.42 3.89 -8.69
CA ALA A 118 -6.76 2.59 -8.59
C ALA A 118 -7.05 1.71 -9.82
N LYS A 119 -8.31 1.64 -10.28
CA LYS A 119 -8.70 0.89 -11.49
C LYS A 119 -8.05 1.40 -12.76
N SER A 120 -7.73 2.69 -12.84
CA SER A 120 -7.01 3.31 -13.95
C SER A 120 -5.48 3.30 -13.81
N GLU A 121 -4.95 2.67 -12.75
CA GLU A 121 -3.51 2.65 -12.41
C GLU A 121 -2.87 4.06 -12.36
N LEU A 122 -3.64 5.04 -11.88
CA LEU A 122 -3.25 6.45 -11.90
C LEU A 122 -1.97 6.73 -11.09
N PRO A 123 -1.76 6.17 -9.88
CA PRO A 123 -0.49 6.30 -9.16
C PRO A 123 0.71 5.74 -9.94
N GLN A 124 0.52 4.64 -10.68
CA GLN A 124 1.56 4.00 -11.48
C GLN A 124 1.93 4.87 -12.69
N LYS A 125 0.93 5.36 -13.45
CA LYS A 125 1.12 6.34 -14.54
C LYS A 125 1.86 7.60 -14.06
N ILE A 126 1.49 8.11 -12.89
CA ILE A 126 2.16 9.25 -12.24
C ILE A 126 3.61 8.91 -11.90
N HIS A 127 3.86 7.78 -11.26
CA HIS A 127 5.21 7.36 -10.87
C HIS A 127 6.13 7.18 -12.09
N GLU A 128 5.64 6.51 -13.13
CA GLU A 128 6.35 6.34 -14.40
C GLU A 128 6.71 7.70 -15.03
N GLY A 129 5.76 8.64 -15.06
CA GLY A 129 5.99 9.99 -15.57
C GLY A 129 7.06 10.77 -14.79
N ILE A 130 7.10 10.64 -13.46
CA ILE A 130 8.15 11.21 -12.60
C ILE A 130 9.52 10.59 -12.93
N VAL A 131 9.59 9.25 -12.95
CA VAL A 131 10.83 8.51 -13.25
C VAL A 131 11.36 8.92 -14.63
N ARG A 132 10.50 8.91 -15.66
CA ARG A 132 10.88 9.32 -17.02
C ARG A 132 11.38 10.77 -17.08
N LYS A 133 10.71 11.70 -16.38
CA LYS A 133 11.05 13.13 -16.34
C LYS A 133 12.37 13.45 -15.64
N TYR A 134 12.70 12.77 -14.54
CA TYR A 134 13.86 13.12 -13.69
C TYR A 134 15.05 12.16 -13.78
N LEU A 135 14.82 10.94 -14.27
CA LEU A 135 15.79 9.85 -14.34
C LEU A 135 15.93 9.26 -15.76
N GLY A 136 15.05 9.58 -16.72
CA GLY A 136 15.06 8.99 -18.07
C GLY A 136 16.36 9.21 -18.87
N GLU A 137 17.02 10.35 -18.66
CA GLU A 137 18.31 10.68 -19.28
C GLU A 137 19.52 10.29 -18.39
N LYS A 138 19.28 9.82 -17.16
CA LYS A 138 20.35 9.50 -16.20
C LYS A 138 20.61 8.01 -16.19
N LEU A 139 21.82 7.62 -16.56
CA LEU A 139 22.28 6.25 -16.42
C LEU A 139 22.44 5.88 -14.93
N ILE A 140 21.45 5.17 -14.38
CA ILE A 140 21.53 4.63 -13.02
C ILE A 140 22.32 3.32 -13.06
N GLY A 141 23.63 3.41 -12.83
CA GLY A 141 24.46 2.23 -12.61
C GLY A 141 24.13 1.57 -11.27
N HIS A 142 23.82 0.28 -11.27
CA HIS A 142 23.65 -0.47 -10.03
C HIS A 142 25.02 -0.76 -9.41
N ILE A 143 25.37 -0.02 -8.35
CA ILE A 143 26.61 -0.23 -7.59
C ILE A 143 26.39 -1.39 -6.61
N SER A 144 26.56 -2.63 -7.08
CA SER A 144 26.62 -3.81 -6.20
C SER A 144 27.98 -3.84 -5.50
N ARG A 145 28.11 -3.09 -4.40
CA ARG A 145 29.33 -3.06 -3.57
C ARG A 145 29.36 -4.14 -2.48
N ASP A 146 28.19 -4.51 -1.96
CA ASP A 146 28.07 -5.36 -0.77
C ASP A 146 27.61 -6.79 -1.10
N SER A 147 28.08 -7.33 -2.23
CA SER A 147 28.04 -8.78 -2.47
C SER A 147 29.14 -9.49 -1.67
N THR A 148 29.10 -9.39 -0.35
CA THR A 148 29.93 -10.22 0.52
C THR A 148 29.43 -11.66 0.43
N ALA A 149 30.30 -12.58 0.03
CA ALA A 149 29.95 -13.99 0.00
C ALA A 149 29.73 -14.49 1.44
N ILE A 150 28.46 -14.62 1.84
CA ILE A 150 28.10 -15.28 3.10
C ILE A 150 28.45 -16.76 2.93
N ASP A 151 29.46 -17.21 3.67
CA ASP A 151 29.93 -18.60 3.64
C ASP A 151 28.87 -19.50 4.28
N ALA A 152 27.95 -19.99 3.45
CA ALA A 152 26.80 -20.77 3.85
C ALA A 152 27.21 -22.16 4.35
N ARG A 153 27.58 -22.25 5.63
CA ARG A 153 27.74 -23.51 6.36
C ARG A 153 26.40 -24.19 6.60
N GLU A 154 25.86 -24.80 5.56
CA GLU A 154 24.96 -25.96 5.73
C GLU A 154 25.01 -26.91 4.53
N LYS A 155 26.14 -27.63 4.40
CA LYS A 155 26.07 -28.96 3.79
C LYS A 155 25.21 -29.83 4.67
N ALA A 156 24.04 -30.23 4.19
CA ALA A 156 23.22 -31.25 4.85
C ALA A 156 24.10 -32.47 5.17
N LEU A 157 24.21 -32.82 6.45
CA LEU A 157 24.98 -33.97 6.88
C LEU A 157 24.37 -35.22 6.24
N LYS A 158 25.16 -35.93 5.41
CA LYS A 158 24.77 -37.27 4.94
C LYS A 158 24.54 -38.13 6.18
N LYS A 159 23.32 -38.65 6.33
CA LYS A 159 22.98 -39.63 7.37
C LYS A 159 23.96 -40.79 7.26
N GLY A 160 24.76 -40.99 8.31
CA GLY A 160 25.95 -41.84 8.24
C GLY A 160 25.63 -43.28 7.81
N GLU A 161 26.42 -43.79 6.88
CA GLU A 161 26.41 -45.22 6.54
C GLU A 161 26.87 -46.02 7.76
N ALA A 162 26.09 -47.04 8.13
CA ALA A 162 26.37 -47.85 9.31
C ALA A 162 27.71 -48.59 9.15
N SER A 163 28.74 -48.21 9.92
CA SER A 163 29.99 -48.94 9.92
C SER A 163 29.77 -50.34 10.49
N LYS A 164 29.76 -51.36 9.62
CA LYS A 164 29.84 -52.76 10.04
C LYS A 164 31.19 -52.98 10.73
N ARG A 165 31.22 -52.88 12.06
CA ARG A 165 32.29 -53.42 12.89
C ARG A 165 31.68 -54.49 13.77
N GLY A 166 32.19 -55.71 13.62
CA GLY A 166 31.57 -56.91 14.16
C GLY A 166 31.57 -56.93 15.68
N LEU A 167 30.54 -57.55 16.25
CA LEU A 167 30.55 -58.00 17.63
C LEU A 167 30.55 -59.54 17.62
N GLN A 168 31.44 -60.12 18.41
CA GLN A 168 31.64 -61.57 18.49
C GLN A 168 30.42 -62.28 19.09
N GLU A 169 30.22 -63.54 18.71
CA GLU A 169 29.24 -64.41 19.34
C GLU A 169 29.57 -64.64 20.82
N ARG A 170 28.57 -64.48 21.69
CA ARG A 170 28.47 -65.24 22.95
C ARG A 170 27.01 -65.64 23.20
N LYS A 171 26.82 -66.91 23.58
CA LYS A 171 25.54 -67.53 23.98
C LYS A 171 25.13 -67.10 25.40
N GLY A 172 23.85 -67.32 25.73
CA GLY A 172 23.25 -67.12 27.07
C GLY A 172 21.95 -66.33 26.93
N GLU A 173 20.78 -66.97 27.00
CA GLU A 173 19.96 -67.09 28.22
C GLU A 173 19.36 -65.73 28.63
N GLU A 174 18.09 -65.48 28.32
CA GLU A 174 16.89 -65.88 29.10
C GLU A 174 16.58 -64.86 30.21
N GLY A 175 15.36 -64.29 30.23
CA GLY A 175 15.00 -63.26 31.22
C GLY A 175 13.91 -62.28 30.80
N ARG A 176 12.65 -62.65 31.09
CA ARG A 176 11.48 -61.74 31.20
C ARG A 176 11.74 -60.81 32.42
N GLU A 177 11.20 -59.60 32.62
CA GLU A 177 9.77 -59.31 32.74
C GLU A 177 9.44 -57.87 33.26
N LYS A 178 8.33 -57.24 32.76
CA LYS A 178 7.51 -56.11 33.33
C LYS A 178 8.26 -54.77 33.67
N THR A 179 7.64 -53.60 33.89
CA THR A 179 6.24 -53.15 34.19
C THR A 179 5.88 -51.81 33.48
N CYS A 180 4.57 -51.54 33.30
CA CYS A 180 3.77 -50.31 33.64
C CYS A 180 4.40 -48.88 33.64
N ARG A 181 3.67 -47.75 33.51
CA ARG A 181 2.29 -47.34 33.10
C ARG A 181 2.20 -45.81 33.33
N GLY A 182 1.37 -45.07 32.58
CA GLY A 182 1.05 -43.64 32.78
C GLY A 182 1.16 -42.86 31.46
N GLU A 183 0.09 -42.30 30.86
CA GLU A 183 -0.72 -41.13 31.29
C GLU A 183 0.02 -39.79 31.08
N GLU A 184 -0.57 -38.73 30.53
CA GLU A 184 -1.73 -38.59 29.62
C GLU A 184 -1.69 -37.17 28.96
N ALA A 185 -2.75 -36.74 28.27
CA ALA A 185 -2.92 -35.47 27.51
C ALA A 185 -2.04 -35.33 26.25
N GLY A 186 -2.54 -34.96 25.07
CA GLY A 186 -3.76 -34.21 24.73
C GLY A 186 -3.38 -32.83 24.18
N THR A 187 -3.88 -32.31 23.06
CA THR A 187 -5.06 -32.72 22.28
C THR A 187 -4.91 -32.35 20.79
N ALA A 188 -5.37 -33.30 19.96
CA ALA A 188 -5.69 -33.28 18.53
C ALA A 188 -5.66 -31.97 17.71
N ALA A 189 -5.03 -32.08 16.53
CA ALA A 189 -5.58 -31.54 15.28
C ALA A 189 -6.16 -32.70 14.46
N VAL A 190 -7.41 -32.61 14.00
CA VAL A 190 -8.06 -33.61 13.14
C VAL A 190 -8.41 -33.00 11.78
N PRO A 191 -7.98 -33.63 10.69
CA PRO A 191 -8.93 -33.83 9.58
C PRO A 191 -8.67 -35.12 8.77
N HIS A 192 -9.63 -36.07 8.71
CA HIS A 192 -9.96 -36.69 7.42
C HIS A 192 -11.33 -37.41 7.33
N SER A 193 -12.01 -37.16 6.20
CA SER A 193 -12.81 -38.08 5.35
C SER A 193 -13.85 -39.07 5.90
N GLY A 194 -14.96 -39.22 5.16
CA GLY A 194 -15.74 -40.45 5.12
C GLY A 194 -16.90 -40.40 4.12
N ARG A 195 -16.76 -41.04 2.95
CA ARG A 195 -17.88 -41.23 1.97
C ARG A 195 -18.83 -42.35 2.40
N LYS A 196 -20.11 -42.25 1.98
CA LYS A 196 -20.97 -43.30 1.38
C LYS A 196 -22.33 -42.65 1.02
N SER A 197 -22.74 -42.43 -0.23
CA SER A 197 -23.09 -43.35 -1.33
C SER A 197 -24.43 -44.09 -1.16
N VAL A 198 -25.54 -43.51 -1.67
CA VAL A 198 -26.74 -44.24 -2.18
C VAL A 198 -27.39 -43.44 -3.34
N ARG A 199 -27.79 -44.14 -4.41
CA ARG A 199 -28.77 -43.81 -5.49
C ARG A 199 -29.72 -45.03 -5.61
N PRO A 200 -30.84 -45.06 -6.38
CA PRO A 200 -31.47 -44.05 -7.25
C PRO A 200 -32.69 -43.40 -6.53
N ALA A 201 -33.83 -42.95 -7.09
CA ALA A 201 -34.50 -42.95 -8.43
C ALA A 201 -35.54 -41.78 -8.44
N LYS A 202 -36.52 -41.62 -9.36
CA LYS A 202 -36.69 -41.62 -10.85
C LYS A 202 -38.20 -41.34 -11.09
N ALA A 203 -38.55 -40.50 -12.08
CA ALA A 203 -39.93 -40.08 -12.45
C ALA A 203 -40.64 -39.23 -11.36
N VAL A 204 -41.54 -38.28 -11.70
CA VAL A 204 -42.28 -38.02 -12.96
C VAL A 204 -41.85 -36.71 -13.62
#